data_AF-A0A1G7TI35-F1
#
_entry.id   AF-A0A1G7TI35-F1
#
_cell.length_a   1.000
_cell.length_b   1.000
_cell.length_c   1.000
_cell.angle_alpha   90.00
_cell.angle_beta   90.00
_cell.angle_gamma   90.00
#
_symmetry.space_group_name_H-M   'P 1'
#
loop_
_entity.id
_entity.type
_entity.pdbx_description
1 polymer ?
#
loop_
_entity_poly.entity_id
_entity_poly.type
_entity_poly.pdbx_seq_one_letter_code
_entity_poly.pdbx_strand_id
1 'polypeptide(L)'
;MDKYEGFFIEWIEQWSQFFQPCNWYTFHPIHVEFEDERSMGGVECTIIVMGFGFRARWNYRRTEKVDEIVRQVAEFQERFKE
;
A
#
# COMPACT_ATOMS: atom_id res chain seq x y z
N MET A 1 18.50 -11.96 12.78
CA MET A 1 17.81 -11.49 11.56
C MET A 1 16.33 -11.71 11.81
N ASP A 2 15.66 -10.73 12.39
CA ASP A 2 14.21 -10.78 12.57
C ASP A 2 13.55 -10.72 11.20
N LYS A 3 12.85 -11.80 10.85
CA LYS A 3 11.98 -11.85 9.69
C LYS A 3 10.80 -10.92 9.96
N TYR A 4 10.90 -9.69 9.47
CA TYR A 4 9.74 -8.83 9.33
C TYR A 4 8.90 -9.39 8.19
N GLU A 5 7.94 -10.26 8.52
CA GLU A 5 6.94 -10.81 7.61
C GLU A 5 5.65 -10.00 7.78
N GLY A 6 5.58 -8.88 7.06
CA GLY A 6 4.38 -8.03 7.04
C GLY A 6 3.55 -8.37 5.81
N PHE A 7 2.39 -8.99 6.00
CA PHE A 7 1.39 -9.18 4.94
C PHE A 7 0.21 -8.26 5.20
N PHE A 8 -0.20 -7.51 4.19
CA PHE A 8 -1.41 -6.70 4.26
C PHE A 8 -2.23 -6.83 2.98
N ILE A 9 -3.54 -6.68 3.14
CA ILE A 9 -4.50 -6.65 2.05
C ILE A 9 -5.32 -5.37 2.20
N GLU A 10 -5.43 -4.62 1.13
CA GLU A 10 -6.27 -3.44 1.01
C GLU A 10 -7.38 -3.70 -0.01
N TRP A 11 -8.63 -3.42 0.37
CA TRP A 11 -9.76 -3.50 -0.55
C TRP A 11 -9.84 -2.23 -1.39
N ILE A 12 -10.08 -2.41 -2.69
CA ILE A 12 -10.21 -1.32 -3.66
C ILE A 12 -11.66 -1.29 -4.15
N GLU A 13 -12.27 -0.12 -4.05
CA GLU A 13 -13.64 0.14 -4.47
C GLU A 13 -13.69 1.49 -5.19
N GLN A 14 -13.87 1.47 -6.51
CA GLN A 14 -13.76 2.66 -7.35
C GLN A 14 -15.08 3.42 -7.52
N TRP A 15 -16.24 2.85 -7.15
CA TRP A 15 -17.54 3.48 -7.34
C TRP A 15 -17.82 4.58 -6.32
N SER A 16 -17.27 4.51 -5.10
CA SER A 16 -17.36 5.59 -4.11
C SER A 16 -16.92 6.94 -4.67
N GLN A 17 -15.97 6.96 -5.62
CA GLN A 17 -15.54 8.18 -6.30
C GLN A 17 -16.73 8.92 -6.93
N PHE A 18 -17.69 8.23 -7.56
CA PHE A 18 -18.85 8.86 -8.22
C PHE A 18 -19.81 9.58 -7.26
N PHE A 19 -19.72 9.32 -5.96
CA PHE A 19 -20.53 9.96 -4.93
C PHE A 19 -19.76 11.06 -4.18
N GLN A 20 -18.51 11.33 -4.58
CA GLN A 20 -17.65 12.35 -4.01
C GLN A 20 -17.42 13.49 -5.01
N PRO A 21 -17.28 14.75 -4.53
CA PRO A 21 -16.90 15.86 -5.37
C PRO A 21 -15.42 15.73 -5.77
N CYS A 22 -15.16 15.04 -6.88
CA CYS A 22 -13.82 14.80 -7.42
C CYS A 22 -13.63 15.50 -8.77
N ASN A 23 -12.43 16.02 -9.03
CA ASN A 23 -12.10 16.67 -10.30
C ASN A 23 -11.90 15.68 -11.47
N TRP A 24 -11.70 14.41 -11.17
CA TRP A 24 -11.43 13.32 -12.11
C TRP A 24 -11.82 11.98 -11.49
N TYR A 25 -12.18 11.01 -12.34
CA TYR A 25 -12.62 9.68 -11.93
C TYR A 25 -11.75 8.62 -12.59
N THR A 26 -11.29 7.65 -11.80
CA THR A 26 -10.53 6.52 -12.32
C THR A 26 -11.37 5.25 -12.24
N PHE A 27 -11.60 4.61 -13.39
CA PHE A 27 -12.35 3.36 -13.48
C PHE A 27 -11.58 2.34 -14.31
N HIS A 28 -11.37 1.16 -13.73
CA HIS A 28 -10.70 0.05 -14.36
C HIS A 28 -11.69 -1.11 -14.61
N PRO A 29 -12.00 -1.44 -15.88
CA PRO A 29 -12.84 -2.61 -16.17
C PRO A 29 -12.10 -3.90 -15.80
N ILE A 30 -10.81 -4.00 -16.12
CA ILE A 30 -9.88 -5.04 -15.67
C ILE A 30 -8.53 -4.37 -15.48
N HIS A 31 -7.89 -4.59 -14.34
CA HIS A 31 -6.51 -4.18 -14.07
C HIS A 31 -5.82 -5.27 -13.25
N VAL A 32 -4.64 -5.67 -13.70
CA VAL A 32 -3.80 -6.67 -13.04
C VAL A 32 -2.38 -6.14 -13.08
N GLU A 33 -1.78 -6.00 -11.90
CA GLU A 33 -0.44 -5.44 -11.74
C GLU A 33 0.34 -6.27 -10.73
N PHE A 34 1.60 -6.53 -11.04
CA PHE A 34 2.55 -7.20 -10.17
C PHE A 34 3.81 -6.33 -10.09
N GLU A 35 4.17 -5.92 -8.88
CA GLU A 35 5.33 -5.08 -8.64
C GLU A 35 6.29 -5.76 -7.64
N ASP A 36 7.56 -5.85 -8.02
CA ASP A 36 8.66 -6.26 -7.14
C ASP A 36 9.32 -5.01 -6.55
N GLU A 37 8.84 -4.55 -5.40
CA GLU A 37 9.37 -3.36 -4.75
C GLU A 37 10.61 -3.71 -3.89
N ARG A 38 11.72 -3.92 -4.60
CA ARG A 38 13.02 -4.29 -4.00
C ARG A 38 13.54 -3.31 -2.96
N SER A 39 13.18 -2.04 -3.09
CA SER A 39 13.60 -0.96 -2.19
C SER A 39 12.98 -1.12 -0.79
N MET A 40 11.76 -1.65 -0.71
CA MET A 40 11.04 -1.94 0.52
C MET A 40 11.11 -3.42 0.92
N GLY A 41 11.62 -4.29 0.05
CA GLY A 41 11.81 -5.71 0.32
C GLY A 41 10.50 -6.51 0.29
N GLY A 42 9.60 -6.16 -0.62
CA GLY A 42 8.29 -6.80 -0.76
C GLY A 42 7.81 -6.91 -2.19
N VAL A 43 6.81 -7.77 -2.38
CA VAL A 43 6.06 -7.91 -3.62
C VAL A 43 4.64 -7.40 -3.43
N GLU A 44 4.11 -6.72 -4.44
CA GLU A 44 2.75 -6.20 -4.47
C GLU A 44 2.00 -6.79 -5.67
N CYS A 45 0.74 -7.15 -5.45
CA CYS A 45 -0.17 -7.62 -6.47
C CYS A 45 -1.48 -6.86 -6.34
N THR A 46 -1.90 -6.21 -7.43
CA THR A 46 -3.18 -5.50 -7.51
C THR A 46 -4.05 -6.15 -8.56
N ILE A 47 -5.28 -6.51 -8.19
CA ILE A 47 -6.29 -7.06 -9.09
C ILE A 47 -7.57 -6.27 -8.93
N ILE A 48 -8.09 -5.73 -10.04
CA ILE A 48 -9.35 -4.98 -10.09
C ILE A 48 -10.17 -5.52 -11.25
N VAL A 49 -11.44 -5.80 -10.98
CA VAL A 49 -12.45 -6.19 -11.96
C VAL A 49 -13.69 -5.34 -11.72
N MET A 50 -14.13 -4.62 -12.74
CA MET A 50 -15.33 -3.77 -12.72
C MET A 50 -15.35 -2.79 -11.54
N GLY A 51 -14.21 -2.16 -11.27
CA GLY A 51 -14.05 -1.20 -10.18
C GLY A 51 -13.96 -1.79 -8.76
N PHE A 52 -14.06 -3.12 -8.60
CA PHE A 52 -13.83 -3.80 -7.33
C PHE A 52 -12.53 -4.59 -7.39
N GLY A 53 -11.75 -4.54 -6.34
CA GLY A 53 -10.47 -5.21 -6.34
C GLY A 53 -9.85 -5.32 -4.97
N PHE A 54 -8.64 -5.85 -4.96
CA PHE A 54 -7.79 -5.82 -3.79
C PHE A 54 -6.34 -5.63 -4.22
N ARG A 55 -5.58 -5.05 -3.30
CA ARG A 55 -4.13 -4.98 -3.35
C ARG A 55 -3.59 -5.84 -2.22
N ALA A 56 -2.82 -6.86 -2.56
CA ALA A 56 -2.14 -7.70 -1.61
C ALA A 56 -0.64 -7.40 -1.67
N ARG A 57 -0.04 -7.18 -0.51
CA ARG A 57 1.39 -6.93 -0.40
C ARG A 57 2.03 -7.83 0.64
N TRP A 58 3.13 -8.43 0.23
CA TRP A 58 3.95 -9.28 1.08
C TRP A 58 5.35 -8.68 1.17
N ASN A 59 5.70 -8.17 2.35
CA ASN A 59 7.07 -7.79 2.69
C ASN A 59 7.80 -9.02 3.28
N TYR A 60 8.83 -9.50 2.59
CA TYR A 60 9.60 -10.68 2.99
C TYR A 60 10.97 -10.30 3.58
N ARG A 61 11.40 -9.04 3.44
CA ARG A 61 12.66 -8.56 3.98
C ARG A 61 12.53 -7.12 4.49
N ARG A 62 13.11 -6.85 5.66
CA ARG A 62 13.31 -5.49 6.16
C ARG A 62 14.52 -4.87 5.47
N THR A 63 14.34 -3.72 4.82
CA THR A 63 15.41 -2.96 4.18
C THR A 63 15.77 -1.73 5.02
N GLU A 64 16.96 -1.15 4.78
CA GLU A 64 17.41 0.06 5.47
C GLU A 64 16.42 1.23 5.32
N LYS A 65 15.73 1.30 4.18
CA LYS A 65 14.66 2.29 3.96
C LYS A 65 13.47 2.10 4.90
N VAL A 66 13.07 0.86 5.16
CA VAL A 66 11.99 0.57 6.12
C VAL A 66 12.42 0.98 7.52
N ASP A 67 13.68 0.75 7.89
CA ASP A 67 14.23 1.21 9.17
C ASP A 67 14.23 2.74 9.30
N GLU A 68 14.61 3.45 8.24
CA GLU A 68 14.57 4.90 8.21
C GLU A 68 13.13 5.44 8.36
N ILE A 69 12.17 4.86 7.65
CA ILE A 69 10.75 5.23 7.75
C ILE A 69 10.23 4.99 9.17
N VAL A 70 10.51 3.84 9.76
CA VAL A 70 10.08 3.52 11.14
C VAL A 70 10.66 4.52 12.13
N ARG A 71 11.93 4.92 11.97
CA ARG A 71 12.54 5.94 12.83
C ARG A 71 11.88 7.30 12.68
N GLN A 72 11.64 7.75 11.45
CA GLN A 72 10.96 9.02 11.18
C GLN A 72 9.54 9.05 11.75
N VAL A 73 8.79 7.95 11.65
CA VAL A 73 7.44 7.85 12.23
C VAL A 73 7.48 7.92 13.75
N ALA A 74 8.46 7.26 14.39
CA ALA A 74 8.63 7.34 15.84
C ALA A 74 8.96 8.77 16.31
N GLU A 75 9.91 9.45 15.65
CA GLU A 75 10.26 10.85 15.92
C GLU A 75 9.04 11.79 15.74
N PHE A 76 8.22 11.55 14.72
CA PHE A 76 6.98 12.30 14.51
C PHE A 76 5.97 12.06 15.64
N GLN A 77 5.74 10.81 16.05
CA GLN A 77 4.78 10.50 17.12
C GLN A 77 5.18 11.10 18.47
N GLU A 78 6.47 11.20 18.78
CA GLU A 78 6.94 11.88 19.99
C GLU A 78 6.70 13.40 19.91
N ARG A 79 6.98 14.02 18.77
CA ARG A 79 6.82 15.47 18.56
C ARG A 79 5.38 15.98 18.64
N PHE A 80 4.39 15.14 18.31
CA PHE A 80 2.96 15.52 18.33
C PHE A 80 2.20 15.03 19.58
N LYS A 81 2.93 14.49 20.57
CA LYS A 81 2.38 14.18 21.90
C LYS A 81 2.53 15.33 22.92
N GLU A 82 3.31 16.36 22.59
CA GLU A 82 3.36 17.65 23.31
C GLU A 82 2.24 18.60 22.84
#